data_AF-A0A5M9QLM2-F1
#
_entry.id   AF-A0A5M9QLM2-F1
#
_cell.length_a   1.000
_cell.length_b   1.000
_cell.length_c   1.000
_cell.angle_alpha   90.00
_cell.angle_beta   90.00
_cell.angle_gamma   90.00
#
_symmetry.space_group_name_H-M   'P 1'
#
loop_
_entity.id
_entity.type
_entity.pdbx_description
1 polymer ?
#
loop_
_entity_poly.entity_id
_entity_poly.type
_entity_poly.pdbx_seq_one_letter_code
_entity_poly.pdbx_strand_id
1 'polypeptide(L)' 'MEHFEDRIKQTKEILQKLNTQDLSLKESLELYKQGMQELKNAQDLLEKAKLEYEEIKAGDSSSSQAEVES' A
#
# COMPACT_ATOMS: atom_id res chain seq x y z
N MET A 1 11.07 -1.57 9.21
CA MET A 1 9.68 -1.38 8.74
C MET A 1 9.78 -0.96 7.30
N GLU A 2 9.24 -1.73 6.36
CA GLU A 2 9.21 -1.30 4.96
C GLU A 2 8.04 -0.34 4.78
N HIS A 3 8.30 0.89 4.33
CA HIS A 3 7.29 1.92 4.16
C HIS A 3 6.59 1.79 2.80
N PHE A 4 5.38 2.33 2.69
CA PHE A 4 4.61 2.38 1.43
C PHE A 4 5.46 2.94 0.27
N GLU A 5 6.17 4.04 0.51
CA GLU A 5 7.05 4.68 -0.48
C GLU A 5 8.16 3.76 -0.98
N ASP A 6 8.73 2.93 -0.11
CA ASP A 6 9.79 1.99 -0.48
C ASP A 6 9.23 0.93 -1.46
N ARG A 7 8.02 0.44 -1.22
CA ARG A 7 7.36 -0.55 -2.10
C ARG A 7 7.01 0.03 -3.47
N ILE A 8 6.54 1.28 -3.50
CA ILE A 8 6.28 1.99 -4.75
C ILE A 8 7.58 2.22 -5.52
N LYS A 9 8.66 2.59 -4.82
CA LYS A 9 9.98 2.74 -5.44
C LYS A 9 10.48 1.42 -6.04
N GLN A 10 10.43 0.32 -5.29
CA GLN A 10 10.81 -1.01 -5.77
C GLN A 10 9.97 -1.44 -6.98
N THR A 11 8.66 -1.18 -6.96
CA THR A 11 7.78 -1.45 -8.11
C THR A 11 8.21 -0.67 -9.35
N LYS A 12 8.56 0.61 -9.21
CA LYS A 12 9.05 1.44 -10.32
C LYS A 12 10.36 0.91 -10.89
N GLU A 13 11.28 0.46 -10.03
CA GLU A 13 12.54 -0.15 -10.45
C GLU A 13 12.31 -1.46 -11.22
N ILE A 14 11.35 -2.28 -10.78
CA ILE A 14 10.95 -3.51 -11.49
C ILE A 14 10.36 -3.19 -12.86
N LEU A 15 9.49 -2.18 -12.97
CA LEU A 15 8.94 -1.73 -14.25
C LEU A 15 10.02 -1.19 -15.20
N GLN A 16 11.00 -0.47 -14.67
CA GLN A 16 12.15 -0.01 -15.46
C GLN A 16 12.96 -1.19 -16.00
N LYS A 17 13.20 -2.22 -15.17
CA LYS A 17 13.88 -3.44 -15.59
C LYS A 17 13.08 -4.16 -16.68
N LEU A 18 11.77 -4.29 -16.53
CA LEU A 18 10.89 -4.93 -17.53
C LEU A 18 10.91 -4.24 -18.90
N ASN A 19 11.26 -2.95 -18.96
CA ASN A 19 11.37 -2.19 -20.20
C ASN A 19 12.74 -2.34 -20.90
N THR A 20 13.70 -3.08 -20.33
CA THR A 20 14.99 -3.31 -20.99
C THR A 20 14.87 -4.41 -22.04
N GLN A 21 15.60 -4.26 -23.15
CA GLN A 21 15.48 -5.12 -24.34
C GLN A 21 16.21 -6.48 -24.21
N ASP A 22 16.82 -6.78 -23.07
CA ASP A 22 17.73 -7.93 -22.86
C ASP A 22 17.19 -8.97 -21.85
N LEU A 23 15.89 -8.95 -21.54
CA LEU A 23 15.28 -9.92 -20.62
C LEU A 23 14.81 -11.18 -21.33
N SER A 24 15.14 -12.34 -20.77
CA SER A 24 14.49 -13.59 -21.16
C SER A 24 13.03 -13.61 -20.69
N LEU A 25 12.19 -14.40 -21.37
CA LEU A 25 10.78 -14.57 -20.99
C LEU A 25 10.60 -15.00 -19.53
N LYS A 26 11.52 -15.85 -19.03
CA LYS A 26 11.48 -16.32 -17.64
C LYS A 26 11.76 -15.18 -16.66
N GLU A 27 12.78 -14.37 -16.92
CA GLU A 27 13.13 -13.23 -16.07
C GLU A 27 12.02 -12.16 -16.09
N SER A 28 11.43 -11.90 -17.26
CA SER A 28 10.28 -11.00 -17.38
C SER A 28 9.08 -11.48 -16.54
N LEU A 29 8.81 -12.79 -16.52
CA LEU A 29 7.74 -13.36 -15.69
C LEU A 29 8.05 -13.27 -14.19
N GLU A 30 9.29 -13.49 -13.79
CA GLU A 30 9.71 -13.37 -12.39
C GLU A 30 9.61 -11.92 -11.89
N LEU A 31 10.15 -10.97 -12.67
CA LEU A 31 10.05 -9.54 -12.40
C LEU A 31 8.59 -9.07 -12.34
N TYR A 32 7.76 -9.51 -13.28
CA TYR A 32 6.32 -9.17 -13.25
C TYR A 32 5.64 -9.64 -11.96
N LYS A 33 5.87 -10.90 -11.55
CA LYS A 33 5.33 -11.42 -10.29
C LYS A 33 5.82 -10.65 -9.07
N GLN A 34 7.09 -10.28 -9.04
CA GLN A 34 7.65 -9.46 -7.96
C GLN A 34 7.00 -8.07 -7.91
N GLY A 35 6.84 -7.40 -9.06
CA GLY A 35 6.19 -6.09 -9.12
C GLY A 35 4.73 -6.13 -8.67
N MET A 36 4.00 -7.18 -9.08
CA MET A 36 2.63 -7.41 -8.63
C MET A 36 2.54 -7.64 -7.11
N GLN A 37 3.50 -8.36 -6.52
CA GLN A 37 3.53 -8.58 -5.08
C GLN A 37 3.80 -7.28 -4.32
N GLU A 38 4.73 -6.45 -4.78
CA GLU A 38 5.00 -5.16 -4.13
C GLU A 38 3.82 -4.19 -4.23
N LEU A 39 3.13 -4.15 -5.37
CA LEU A 39 1.90 -3.38 -5.53
C LEU A 39 0.80 -3.84 -4.55
N LYS A 40 0.63 -5.16 -4.40
CA LYS A 40 -0.34 -5.72 -3.46
C LYS A 40 0.00 -5.32 -2.02
N ASN A 41 1.26 -5.46 -1.63
CA ASN A 41 1.72 -5.09 -0.29
C ASN A 41 1.52 -3.57 -0.03
N ALA A 42 1.74 -2.72 -1.03
CA ALA A 42 1.49 -1.29 -0.92
C ALA A 42 -0.01 -0.99 -0.78
N GLN A 43 -0.87 -1.71 -1.51
CA GLN A 43 -2.32 -1.57 -1.40
C GLN A 43 -2.84 -2.00 -0.02
N ASP A 44 -2.34 -3.10 0.53
CA ASP A 44 -2.69 -3.57 1.88
C ASP A 44 -2.31 -2.52 2.96
N LEU A 45 -1.19 -1.81 2.80
CA LEU A 45 -0.81 -0.72 3.69
C LEU A 45 -1.77 0.46 3.63
N LEU A 46 -2.23 0.84 2.43
CA LEU A 46 -3.22 1.91 2.26
C LEU A 46 -4.58 1.53 2.85
N GLU A 47 -4.99 0.28 2.67
CA GLU A 47 -6.25 -0.21 3.21
C GLU A 47 -6.24 -0.18 4.75
N LYS A 48 -5.13 -0.61 5.37
CA LYS A 48 -4.95 -0.50 6.83
C LYS A 48 -4.99 0.95 7.30
N ALA A 49 -4.27 1.86 6.65
CA ALA A 49 -4.28 3.28 7.01
C ALA A 49 -5.68 3.89 6.87
N LYS A 50 -6.46 3.48 5.86
CA LYS A 50 -7.86 3.89 5.69
C LYS A 50 -8.75 3.36 6.81
N LEU A 51 -8.59 2.09 7.20
CA LEU A 51 -9.34 1.50 8.31
C LEU A 51 -9.04 2.23 9.62
N GLU A 52 -7.77 2.46 9.94
CA GLU A 52 -7.35 3.22 11.12
C GLU A 52 -7.97 4.64 11.13
N TYR A 53 -8.00 5.31 9.97
CA TYR A 53 -8.64 6.62 9.84
C TYR A 53 -10.15 6.58 10.11
N GLU A 54 -10.87 5.61 9.54
CA GLU A 54 -12.31 5.47 9.77
C GLU A 54 -12.62 5.09 11.23
N GLU A 55 -11.78 4.29 11.89
CA GLU A 55 -11.89 3.97 13.31
C GLU A 55 -11.73 5.21 14.20
N ILE A 56 -10.72 6.06 13.92
CA ILE A 56 -10.52 7.33 14.63
C ILE A 56 -11.75 8.24 14.46
N LYS A 57 -12.22 8.40 13.22
CA LYS A 57 -13.39 9.22 12.89
C LYS A 57 -14.68 8.71 13.56
N ALA A 58 -14.86 7.39 13.64
CA ALA A 58 -16.00 6.78 14.33
C ALA A 58 -15.88 6.94 15.85
N GLY A 59 -14.67 6.84 16.41
CA GLY A 59 -14.37 7.07 17.83
C GLY A 59 -14.62 8.52 18.26
N ASP A 60 -14.21 9.49 17.43
CA ASP A 60 -14.46 10.93 17.65
C ASP A 60 -15.95 11.31 17.62
N SER A 61 -16.79 10.52 16.94
CA SER A 61 -18.23 10.75 16.89
C SER A 61 -18.96 10.28 18.17
N SER A 62 -18.29 9.51 19.04
CA SER A 62 -18.89 8.90 20.24
C SER A 62 -18.62 9.68 21.53
N SER A 63 -17.74 10.68 21.51
CA SER A 63 -17.32 11.46 22.68
C SER A 63 -18.02 12.81 22.86
N SER A 64 -18.96 13.20 21.99
CA SER A 64 -19.65 14.51 22.02
C SER A 64 -21.07 14.52 22.62
N GLN A 65 -21.54 13.46 23.30
CA GLN A 65 -22.91 13.42 23.86
C GLN A 65 -23.04 13.34 25.39
N ALA A 66 -21.95 13.48 26.16
CA ALA A 66 -22.01 13.31 27.63
C ALA A 66 -22.15 14.60 28.47
N GLU A 67 -22.17 15.80 27.89
CA GLU A 67 -22.10 17.06 28.67
C GLU A 67 -23.38 17.93 28.70
N VAL A 68 -24.53 17.48 28.19
CA VAL A 68 -25.73 18.36 28.07
C VAL A 68 -26.86 18.07 29.08
N GLU A 69 -26.67 17.22 30.08
CA GLU A 69 -27.67 17.05 31.14
C GLU A 69 -27.06 17.34 32.52
N SER A 70 -27.14 18.61 32.92
CA SER A 70 -27.01 19.10 34.30
C SER A 70 -28.10 20.14 34.57
#